data_AF-A0A7S1AV46-F1
#
_entry.id   AF-A0A7S1AV46-F1
#
_cell.length_a   1.000
_cell.length_b   1.000
_cell.length_c   1.000
_cell.angle_alpha   90.00
_cell.angle_beta   90.00
_cell.angle_gamma   90.00
#
_symmetry.space_group_name_H-M   'P 1'
#
loop_
_entity.id
_entity.type
_entity.pdbx_description
1 polymer ?
#
loop_
_entity_poly.entity_id
_entity_poly.type
_entity_poly.pdbx_seq_one_letter_code
_entity_poly.pdbx_strand_id
1 'polypeptide(L)'
;RFSKVAHLSVSFAPLADMSLMGDRLRASPFDGCQELSFHGYMLFLSEAFRELTHDDSTSRTLLFKDMERDISFQVFVNSAVPIDTLLDRGLDHIRWVAMEYKLAVSKPFRNVFCLRNNLYKKKMNLTNDLACWTGWEIFLKSESIASVTIILRRRCIPPTMDCAQDITLIASCPLSNMNMGLVSDMDLVQVAHLAADSLSPTVHDCTAYPTVFHNCVQARLDALLYDDESLQWIEQVMSMTPMHEQEARRFLKAVLKVLSDENALHVPELMNALSDVVPKFHEPMQVPEAMLSWASKLMGTEADVESLNSWYSRIARYFAYYIDGGAFGKRFTMSDLTDPVFSESVVERLSDVLHFLLHIRPANMKIPYKKFTLVDYVNAPRLNDLIFNDSVMQSLSELGWAAKFLGTV
;
A
#
# COMPACT_ATOMS: atom_id res chain seq x y z
N ARG A 1 39.68 -10.07 -11.36
CA ARG A 1 39.69 -10.69 -10.01
C ARG A 1 38.42 -10.22 -9.30
N PHE A 2 37.32 -10.93 -9.48
CA PHE A 2 36.07 -10.69 -8.77
C PHE A 2 35.82 -11.88 -7.84
N SER A 3 35.55 -11.56 -6.58
CA SER A 3 35.44 -12.45 -5.44
C SER A 3 34.20 -13.33 -5.51
N LYS A 4 34.42 -14.59 -5.14
CA LYS A 4 33.46 -15.69 -5.10
C LYS A 4 32.26 -15.37 -4.19
N VAL A 5 31.05 -15.54 -4.73
CA VAL A 5 29.83 -15.76 -3.94
C VAL A 5 29.88 -17.21 -3.48
N ALA A 6 29.87 -17.44 -2.16
CA ALA A 6 29.80 -18.79 -1.61
C ALA A 6 28.36 -19.31 -1.74
N HIS A 7 28.16 -20.29 -2.62
CA HIS A 7 26.94 -21.09 -2.63
C HIS A 7 27.00 -22.08 -1.46
N LEU A 8 26.17 -21.87 -0.44
CA LEU A 8 25.86 -22.89 0.56
C LEU A 8 24.85 -23.86 -0.06
N SER A 9 25.33 -24.99 -0.58
CA SER A 9 24.50 -26.12 -0.96
C SER A 9 24.15 -26.93 0.29
N VAL A 10 22.90 -26.87 0.73
CA VAL A 10 22.38 -27.78 1.77
C VAL A 10 21.89 -29.06 1.08
N SER A 11 22.60 -30.16 1.28
CA SER A 11 22.18 -31.49 0.83
C SER A 11 21.12 -32.05 1.79
N PHE A 12 19.92 -32.35 1.28
CA PHE A 12 18.91 -33.08 2.05
C PHE A 12 19.27 -34.57 2.08
N ALA A 13 19.52 -35.11 3.28
CA ALA A 13 19.59 -36.54 3.51
C ALA A 13 18.17 -37.15 3.51
N PRO A 14 18.01 -38.44 3.17
CA PRO A 14 16.69 -39.05 3.00
C PRO A 14 15.94 -39.17 4.33
N LEU A 15 14.62 -39.00 4.24
CA LEU A 15 13.62 -39.12 5.29
C LEU A 15 13.77 -40.41 6.12
N ALA A 16 14.33 -40.29 7.32
CA ALA A 16 14.19 -41.26 8.39
C ALA A 16 14.11 -40.52 9.74
N ASP A 17 13.01 -40.77 10.46
CA ASP A 17 12.69 -40.34 11.84
C ASP A 17 12.64 -38.83 12.15
N MET A 18 11.58 -38.16 11.68
CA MET A 18 11.24 -36.78 12.06
C MET A 18 10.53 -36.62 13.43
N SER A 19 10.37 -37.69 14.23
CA SER A 19 9.71 -37.59 15.54
C SER A 19 10.65 -37.23 16.70
N LEU A 20 11.98 -37.25 16.49
CA LEU A 20 12.99 -37.06 17.53
C LEU A 20 13.88 -35.81 17.35
N MET A 21 13.60 -34.96 16.35
CA MET A 21 14.38 -33.74 16.03
C MET A 21 13.65 -32.42 16.30
N GLY A 22 12.56 -32.44 17.09
CA GLY A 22 11.72 -31.26 17.34
C GLY A 22 12.38 -30.04 18.02
N ASP A 23 13.56 -30.21 18.63
CA ASP A 23 14.18 -29.18 19.49
C ASP A 23 15.63 -28.79 19.14
N ARG A 24 16.20 -29.25 18.02
CA ARG A 24 17.62 -28.97 17.72
C ARG A 24 17.80 -28.16 16.45
N LEU A 25 18.25 -26.91 16.66
CA LEU A 25 18.63 -25.85 15.71
C LEU A 25 17.57 -24.77 15.43
N ARG A 26 17.01 -24.16 16.49
CA ARG A 26 16.64 -22.73 16.38
C ARG A 26 17.93 -21.93 16.57
N ALA A 27 18.48 -21.38 15.49
CA ALA A 27 19.53 -20.37 15.62
C ALA A 27 18.93 -19.19 16.39
N SER A 28 19.54 -18.78 17.51
CA SER A 28 19.18 -17.50 18.15
C SER A 28 19.77 -16.39 17.27
N PRO A 29 18.95 -15.58 16.58
CA PRO A 29 19.48 -14.59 15.66
C PRO A 29 20.18 -13.42 16.38
N PHE A 30 19.94 -13.26 17.69
CA PHE A 30 20.50 -12.17 18.50
C PHE A 30 20.94 -12.70 19.87
N ASP A 31 22.25 -12.63 20.15
CA ASP A 31 22.79 -12.97 21.46
C ASP A 31 22.36 -11.92 22.51
N GLY A 32 22.01 -12.38 23.73
CA GLY A 32 21.58 -11.53 24.85
C GLY A 32 20.21 -10.86 24.66
N CYS A 33 19.40 -11.38 23.74
CA CYS A 33 18.05 -10.92 23.47
C CYS A 33 17.03 -12.03 23.72
N GLN A 34 15.87 -11.63 24.23
CA GLN A 34 14.69 -12.47 24.37
C GLN A 34 13.70 -12.21 23.24
N GLU A 35 13.05 -13.27 22.77
CA GLU A 35 11.92 -13.19 21.84
C GLU A 35 10.63 -12.92 22.61
N LEU A 36 9.87 -11.92 22.16
CA LEU A 36 8.60 -11.51 22.73
C LEU A 36 7.50 -11.73 21.72
N SER A 37 6.46 -12.48 22.07
CA SER A 37 5.30 -12.74 21.22
C SER A 37 4.06 -12.00 21.72
N PHE A 38 3.38 -11.25 20.85
CA PHE A 38 2.23 -10.42 21.19
C PHE A 38 1.31 -10.14 20.00
N HIS A 39 0.00 -10.37 20.15
CA HIS A 39 -1.04 -10.16 19.11
C HIS A 39 -0.65 -10.64 17.70
N GLY A 40 -0.08 -11.84 17.59
CA GLY A 40 0.31 -12.44 16.30
C GLY A 40 1.61 -11.90 15.71
N TYR A 41 2.38 -11.12 16.48
CA TYR A 41 3.72 -10.66 16.14
C TYR A 41 4.76 -11.18 17.14
N MET A 42 5.98 -11.31 16.68
CA MET A 42 7.18 -11.55 17.48
C MET A 42 8.18 -10.42 17.27
N LEU A 43 8.91 -10.03 18.31
CA LEU A 43 10.01 -9.08 18.24
C LEU A 43 11.09 -9.44 19.25
N PHE A 44 12.29 -8.85 19.13
CA PHE A 44 13.39 -9.07 20.06
C PHE A 44 13.69 -7.82 20.89
N LEU A 45 13.94 -8.03 22.17
CA LEU A 45 14.48 -7.04 23.11
C LEU A 45 15.64 -7.66 23.89
N SER A 46 16.50 -6.82 24.48
CA SER A 46 17.51 -7.30 25.42
C SER A 46 16.86 -8.04 26.60
N GLU A 47 17.53 -9.08 27.10
CA GLU A 47 17.12 -9.83 28.31
C GLU A 47 17.04 -8.95 29.57
N ALA A 48 17.66 -7.76 29.56
CA ALA A 48 17.56 -6.79 30.65
C ALA A 48 16.14 -6.21 30.84
N PHE A 49 15.31 -6.23 29.80
CA PHE A 49 13.94 -5.74 29.87
C PHE A 49 13.03 -6.73 30.60
N ARG A 50 12.27 -6.24 31.58
CA ARG A 50 11.25 -7.03 32.29
C ARG A 50 9.87 -6.46 32.00
N GLU A 51 8.90 -7.35 31.81
CA GLU A 51 7.51 -6.95 31.60
C GLU A 51 6.95 -6.29 32.87
N LEU A 52 6.23 -5.18 32.71
CA LEU A 52 5.58 -4.45 33.79
C LEU A 52 4.06 -4.66 33.84
N THR A 53 3.46 -5.06 32.72
CA THR A 53 2.02 -5.33 32.63
C THR A 53 1.70 -6.76 33.03
N HIS A 54 0.77 -6.94 33.98
CA HIS A 54 0.20 -8.25 34.30
C HIS A 54 -1.16 -8.39 33.60
N ASP A 55 -1.18 -9.23 32.57
CA ASP A 55 -2.32 -10.06 32.13
C ASP A 55 -3.71 -9.39 32.10
N ASP A 56 -3.87 -8.34 31.30
CA ASP A 56 -5.17 -8.07 30.70
C ASP A 56 -5.10 -8.55 29.24
N SER A 57 -5.56 -9.78 29.00
CA SER A 57 -5.57 -10.43 27.68
C SER A 57 -6.22 -9.61 26.56
N THR A 58 -6.94 -8.54 26.92
CA THR A 58 -7.57 -7.58 26.00
C THR A 58 -6.69 -6.38 25.65
N SER A 59 -5.64 -6.11 26.44
CA SER A 59 -4.73 -4.99 26.18
C SER A 59 -3.93 -5.24 24.91
N ARG A 60 -4.03 -4.29 23.97
CA ARG A 60 -3.20 -4.23 22.76
C ARG A 60 -1.86 -3.56 22.99
N THR A 61 -1.51 -3.33 24.25
CA THR A 61 -0.26 -2.73 24.69
C THR A 61 0.51 -3.68 25.59
N LEU A 62 1.81 -3.85 25.32
CA LEU A 62 2.77 -4.37 26.32
C LEU A 62 3.72 -3.27 26.76
N LEU A 63 4.12 -3.35 28.03
CA LEU A 63 5.10 -2.44 28.62
C LEU A 63 6.23 -3.24 29.25
N PHE A 64 7.46 -2.89 28.87
CA PHE A 64 8.69 -3.45 29.39
C PHE A 64 9.57 -2.35 29.97
N LYS A 65 10.41 -2.71 30.94
CA LYS A 65 11.37 -1.79 31.53
C LYS A 65 12.70 -2.45 31.82
N ASP A 66 13.76 -1.79 31.37
CA ASP A 66 15.12 -2.04 31.84
C ASP A 66 15.30 -1.31 33.17
N MET A 67 15.43 -2.03 34.26
CA MET A 67 15.50 -1.44 35.61
C MET A 67 16.85 -0.80 35.91
N GLU A 68 17.92 -1.19 35.21
CA GLU A 68 19.27 -0.65 35.43
C GLU A 68 19.44 0.68 34.70
N ARG A 69 19.00 0.74 33.44
CA ARG A 69 19.08 1.95 32.60
C ARG A 69 17.84 2.84 32.71
N ASP A 70 16.78 2.34 33.34
CA ASP A 70 15.48 3.02 33.49
C ASP A 70 14.89 3.44 32.13
N ILE A 71 15.07 2.55 31.13
CA ILE A 71 14.48 2.67 29.80
C ILE A 71 13.16 1.91 29.81
N SER A 72 12.08 2.58 29.44
CA SER A 72 10.77 1.96 29.23
C SER A 72 10.56 1.71 27.74
N PHE A 73 10.10 0.51 27.40
CA PHE A 73 9.73 0.12 26.05
C PHE A 73 8.26 -0.29 26.00
N GLN A 74 7.54 0.25 25.03
CA GLN A 74 6.12 -0.05 24.83
C GLN A 74 5.89 -0.45 23.38
N VAL A 75 5.07 -1.48 23.18
CA VAL A 75 4.55 -1.87 21.87
C VAL A 75 3.03 -1.81 21.89
N PHE A 76 2.46 -1.25 20.83
CA PHE A 76 1.02 -1.17 20.61
C PHE A 76 0.66 -1.68 19.22
N VAL A 77 -0.25 -2.66 19.14
CA VAL A 77 -0.67 -3.27 17.88
C VAL A 77 -2.14 -2.90 17.61
N ASN A 78 -2.39 -2.13 16.55
CA ASN A 78 -3.76 -1.77 16.18
C ASN A 78 -4.55 -2.95 15.61
N SER A 79 -5.88 -2.82 15.49
CA SER A 79 -6.67 -3.73 14.66
C SER A 79 -6.20 -3.65 13.22
N ALA A 80 -6.13 -4.80 12.53
CA ALA A 80 -6.09 -4.79 11.08
C ALA A 80 -7.37 -4.17 10.53
N VAL A 81 -7.24 -3.36 9.49
CA VAL A 81 -8.34 -2.70 8.77
C VAL A 81 -8.18 -2.94 7.27
N PRO A 82 -9.28 -2.97 6.49
CA PRO A 82 -9.19 -2.94 5.04
C PRO A 82 -8.43 -1.70 4.57
N ILE A 83 -7.64 -1.84 3.51
CA ILE A 83 -6.83 -0.76 2.95
C ILE A 83 -7.71 0.42 2.53
N ASP A 84 -8.86 0.15 1.91
CA ASP A 84 -9.82 1.20 1.49
C ASP A 84 -10.26 2.08 2.67
N THR A 85 -10.39 1.49 3.87
CA THR A 85 -10.78 2.22 5.09
C THR A 85 -9.69 3.18 5.59
N LEU A 86 -8.41 2.98 5.22
CA LEU A 86 -7.35 3.93 5.56
C LEU A 86 -7.54 5.24 4.80
N LEU A 87 -7.88 5.17 3.52
CA LEU A 87 -8.12 6.32 2.68
C LEU A 87 -9.31 7.14 3.19
N ASP A 88 -10.43 6.46 3.48
CA ASP A 88 -11.65 7.10 4.04
C ASP A 88 -11.40 7.86 5.34
N ARG A 89 -10.38 7.44 6.11
CA ARG A 89 -10.01 8.05 7.39
C ARG A 89 -8.91 9.11 7.27
N GLY A 90 -8.39 9.37 6.06
CA GLY A 90 -7.23 10.24 5.87
C GLY A 90 -5.95 9.69 6.50
N LEU A 91 -5.88 8.37 6.64
CA LEU A 91 -4.75 7.64 7.22
C LEU A 91 -4.03 6.81 6.15
N ASP A 92 -4.18 7.17 4.88
CA ASP A 92 -3.57 6.54 3.70
C ASP A 92 -2.04 6.43 3.82
N HIS A 93 -1.38 7.50 4.28
CA HIS A 93 0.05 7.51 4.51
C HIS A 93 0.40 7.48 6.01
N ILE A 94 1.35 6.62 6.39
CA ILE A 94 1.86 6.46 7.77
C ILE A 94 2.41 7.77 8.40
N ARG A 95 2.72 8.77 7.57
CA ARG A 95 3.21 10.08 8.00
C ARG A 95 2.12 10.85 8.75
N TRP A 96 0.86 10.70 8.35
CA TRP A 96 -0.27 11.36 9.02
C TRP A 96 -0.45 10.81 10.43
N VAL A 97 -0.39 9.49 10.58
CA VAL A 97 -0.38 8.80 11.88
C VAL A 97 0.79 9.28 12.75
N ALA A 98 1.99 9.38 12.17
CA ALA A 98 3.17 9.90 12.86
C ALA A 98 3.00 11.36 13.30
N MET A 99 2.35 12.20 12.49
CA MET A 99 2.08 13.59 12.82
C MET A 99 1.08 13.71 13.98
N GLU A 100 0.01 12.92 13.99
CA GLU A 100 -0.93 12.83 15.10
C GLU A 100 -0.22 12.41 16.40
N TYR A 101 0.62 11.39 16.31
CA TYR A 101 1.40 10.92 17.45
C TYR A 101 2.35 11.99 17.99
N LYS A 102 3.08 12.67 17.09
CA LYS A 102 3.96 13.79 17.46
C LYS A 102 3.19 14.87 18.21
N LEU A 103 2.01 15.26 17.71
CA LEU A 103 1.16 16.27 18.35
C LEU A 103 0.68 15.80 19.73
N ALA A 104 0.21 14.56 19.84
CA ALA A 104 -0.26 13.97 21.09
C ALA A 104 0.84 13.93 22.16
N VAL A 105 2.04 13.48 21.81
CA VAL A 105 3.19 13.41 22.72
C VAL A 105 3.75 14.78 23.07
N SER A 106 3.67 15.75 22.15
CA SER A 106 4.23 17.08 22.41
C SER A 106 3.33 17.94 23.29
N LYS A 107 2.00 17.72 23.25
CA LYS A 107 0.99 18.54 23.95
C LYS A 107 1.20 18.71 25.46
N PRO A 108 1.67 17.71 26.24
CA PRO A 108 1.87 17.85 27.67
C PRO A 108 3.10 18.68 28.08
N PHE A 109 4.03 18.90 27.15
CA PHE A 109 5.34 19.49 27.44
C PHE A 109 5.45 20.91 26.89
N ARG A 110 6.22 21.76 27.56
CA ARG A 110 6.43 23.15 27.11
C ARG A 110 7.52 23.26 26.05
N ASN A 111 8.59 22.48 26.17
CA ASN A 111 9.75 22.56 25.29
C ASN A 111 10.03 21.19 24.68
N VAL A 112 9.57 20.94 23.46
CA VAL A 112 9.81 19.67 22.75
C VAL A 112 10.71 19.90 21.54
N PHE A 113 11.87 19.25 21.54
CA PHE A 113 12.81 19.24 20.44
C PHE A 113 12.64 17.95 19.63
N CYS A 114 12.47 18.10 18.33
CA CYS A 114 12.38 16.97 17.41
C CYS A 114 13.73 16.76 16.75
N LEU A 115 14.42 15.69 17.14
CA LEU A 115 15.76 15.33 16.65
C LEU A 115 15.69 14.52 15.35
N ARG A 116 14.64 13.71 15.18
CA ARG A 116 14.37 12.92 13.97
C ARG A 116 12.88 12.94 13.65
N ASN A 117 12.57 13.00 12.36
CA ASN A 117 11.22 12.96 11.80
C ASN A 117 11.31 12.56 10.32
N ASN A 118 11.44 11.26 10.07
CA ASN A 118 11.80 10.74 8.76
C ASN A 118 11.22 9.35 8.52
N LEU A 119 11.24 8.94 7.25
CA LEU A 119 10.88 7.59 6.85
C LEU A 119 11.81 6.57 7.52
N TYR A 120 11.22 5.53 8.11
CA TYR A 120 11.93 4.39 8.67
C TYR A 120 11.84 3.20 7.73
N LYS A 121 12.98 2.58 7.42
CA LYS A 121 13.06 1.37 6.60
C LYS A 121 13.39 0.18 7.50
N LYS A 122 12.42 -0.71 7.67
CA LYS A 122 12.58 -1.97 8.37
C LYS A 122 13.63 -2.83 7.66
N LYS A 123 14.60 -3.36 8.40
CA LYS A 123 15.79 -4.01 7.81
C LYS A 123 15.74 -5.54 7.76
N MET A 124 14.83 -6.18 8.48
CA MET A 124 14.81 -7.65 8.59
C MET A 124 13.42 -8.21 8.27
N ASN A 125 13.36 -9.44 7.78
CA ASN A 125 12.14 -10.22 7.60
C ASN A 125 12.42 -11.64 8.08
N LEU A 126 12.06 -11.97 9.32
CA LEU A 126 12.47 -13.22 9.97
C LEU A 126 11.54 -14.40 9.61
N THR A 127 10.37 -14.14 9.02
CA THR A 127 9.31 -15.14 8.82
C THR A 127 8.82 -15.23 7.37
N ASN A 128 9.63 -14.73 6.42
CA ASN A 128 9.28 -14.71 5.00
C ASN A 128 7.91 -14.08 4.73
N ASP A 129 7.60 -12.99 5.45
CA ASP A 129 6.34 -12.26 5.31
C ASP A 129 6.24 -11.63 3.92
N LEU A 130 5.10 -11.83 3.25
CA LEU A 130 4.80 -11.27 1.92
C LEU A 130 4.19 -9.87 1.99
N ALA A 131 3.84 -9.40 3.19
CA ALA A 131 3.30 -8.06 3.37
C ALA A 131 4.35 -6.98 3.09
N CYS A 132 3.89 -5.84 2.59
CA CYS A 132 4.69 -4.64 2.45
C CYS A 132 4.83 -3.93 3.81
N TRP A 133 6.02 -3.45 4.12
CA TRP A 133 6.30 -2.71 5.35
C TRP A 133 6.74 -1.28 5.04
N THR A 134 6.03 -0.31 5.60
CA THR A 134 6.43 1.10 5.62
C THR A 134 6.55 1.58 7.05
N GLY A 135 7.41 2.56 7.31
CA GLY A 135 7.64 3.02 8.67
C GLY A 135 7.98 4.49 8.77
N TRP A 136 7.79 5.05 9.96
CA TRP A 136 8.16 6.43 10.28
C TRP A 136 8.82 6.50 11.65
N GLU A 137 9.95 7.19 11.74
CA GLU A 137 10.73 7.40 12.98
C GLU A 137 10.54 8.84 13.46
N ILE A 138 10.28 8.96 14.76
CA ILE A 138 10.23 10.24 15.47
C ILE A 138 11.11 10.13 16.71
N PHE A 139 12.07 11.04 16.85
CA PHE A 139 12.84 11.18 18.08
C PHE A 139 12.54 12.55 18.69
N LEU A 140 11.91 12.55 19.87
CA LEU A 140 11.58 13.75 20.63
C LEU A 140 12.36 13.78 21.95
N LYS A 141 12.74 14.99 22.38
CA LYS A 141 13.21 15.28 23.72
C LYS A 141 12.41 16.43 24.30
N SER A 142 11.88 16.26 25.50
CA SER A 142 11.27 17.33 26.29
C SER A 142 12.15 17.69 27.48
N GLU A 143 11.68 18.60 28.33
CA GLU A 143 12.28 18.91 29.62
C GLU A 143 12.42 17.72 30.58
N SER A 144 11.63 16.65 30.40
CA SER A 144 11.58 15.53 31.35
C SER A 144 11.81 14.16 30.72
N ILE A 145 11.54 13.97 29.43
CA ILE A 145 11.61 12.66 28.78
C ILE A 145 12.30 12.76 27.42
N ALA A 146 13.07 11.74 27.07
CA ALA A 146 13.50 11.46 25.71
C ALA A 146 12.75 10.24 25.20
N SER A 147 12.25 10.29 23.98
CA SER A 147 11.51 9.18 23.38
C SER A 147 11.79 9.02 21.89
N VAL A 148 12.09 7.77 21.51
CA VAL A 148 12.15 7.32 20.13
C VAL A 148 10.90 6.49 19.85
N THR A 149 10.10 6.95 18.90
CA THR A 149 8.91 6.24 18.43
C THR A 149 9.12 5.81 16.99
N ILE A 150 8.87 4.53 16.72
CA ILE A 150 8.79 3.98 15.37
C ILE A 150 7.38 3.46 15.15
N ILE A 151 6.71 3.98 14.13
CA ILE A 151 5.41 3.49 13.70
C ILE A 151 5.64 2.70 12.42
N LEU A 152 5.24 1.43 12.42
CA LEU A 152 5.31 0.54 11.28
C LEU A 152 3.90 0.27 10.78
N ARG A 153 3.71 0.31 9.46
CA ARG A 153 2.50 -0.16 8.79
C ARG A 153 2.83 -1.40 7.98
N ARG A 154 2.20 -2.51 8.34
CA ARG A 154 2.19 -3.75 7.57
C ARG A 154 0.97 -3.70 6.65
N ARG A 155 1.18 -3.67 5.34
CA ARG A 155 0.14 -3.54 4.29
C ARG A 155 0.17 -4.76 3.36
N CYS A 156 -0.94 -5.05 2.69
CA CYS A 156 -1.09 -6.24 1.85
C CYS A 156 -0.90 -7.51 2.68
N ILE A 157 -1.64 -7.62 3.79
CA ILE A 157 -1.51 -8.73 4.73
C ILE A 157 -2.14 -10.01 4.14
N PRO A 158 -1.43 -11.15 4.09
CA PRO A 158 -2.00 -12.44 3.70
C PRO A 158 -3.16 -12.87 4.62
N PRO A 159 -4.16 -13.63 4.14
CA PRO A 159 -4.20 -14.30 2.83
C PRO A 159 -4.84 -13.48 1.71
N THR A 160 -5.57 -12.43 2.03
CA THR A 160 -6.38 -11.65 1.07
C THR A 160 -5.68 -10.40 0.56
N MET A 161 -4.51 -10.04 1.08
CA MET A 161 -3.67 -8.93 0.61
C MET A 161 -4.38 -7.56 0.57
N ASP A 162 -5.50 -7.41 1.27
CA ASP A 162 -6.40 -6.24 1.23
C ASP A 162 -6.49 -5.51 2.57
N CYS A 163 -5.70 -5.93 3.55
CA CYS A 163 -5.66 -5.36 4.89
C CYS A 163 -4.33 -4.68 5.18
N ALA A 164 -4.39 -3.71 6.07
CA ALA A 164 -3.25 -3.05 6.67
C ALA A 164 -3.38 -3.00 8.20
N GLN A 165 -2.25 -2.95 8.89
CA GLN A 165 -2.20 -2.90 10.34
C GLN A 165 -1.01 -2.04 10.79
N ASP A 166 -1.29 -1.13 11.70
CA ASP A 166 -0.28 -0.23 12.26
C ASP A 166 0.22 -0.75 13.61
N ILE A 167 1.54 -0.79 13.79
CA ILE A 167 2.23 -1.16 15.01
C ILE A 167 3.09 0.02 15.46
N THR A 168 2.93 0.43 16.72
CA THR A 168 3.69 1.54 17.31
C THR A 168 4.65 1.01 18.37
N LEU A 169 5.92 1.38 18.26
CA LEU A 169 7.01 0.95 19.12
C LEU A 169 7.63 2.20 19.75
N ILE A 170 7.68 2.27 21.07
CA ILE A 170 8.09 3.47 21.81
C ILE A 170 9.17 3.06 22.81
N ALA A 171 10.39 3.55 22.61
CA ALA A 171 11.41 3.54 23.65
C ALA A 171 11.45 4.92 24.29
N SER A 172 11.48 4.98 25.62
CA SER A 172 11.56 6.24 26.36
C SER A 172 12.41 6.13 27.62
N CYS A 173 13.06 7.22 27.99
CA CYS A 173 13.80 7.31 29.25
C CYS A 173 13.68 8.73 29.84
N PRO A 174 13.75 8.88 31.18
CA PRO A 174 13.84 10.19 31.79
C PRO A 174 15.08 10.95 31.32
N LEU A 175 14.90 12.22 30.96
CA LEU A 175 16.01 13.06 30.48
C LEU A 175 17.10 13.23 31.56
N SER A 176 16.73 13.15 32.85
CA SER A 176 17.68 13.15 33.96
C SER A 176 18.77 12.08 33.81
N ASN A 177 18.40 10.88 33.35
CA ASN A 177 19.33 9.76 33.24
C ASN A 177 20.26 9.95 32.04
N MET A 178 19.77 10.58 30.98
CA MET A 178 20.61 10.99 29.85
C MET A 178 21.59 12.09 30.24
N ASN A 179 21.13 13.08 31.01
CA ASN A 179 21.98 14.17 31.50
C ASN A 179 23.07 13.67 32.46
N MET A 180 22.80 12.59 33.20
CA MET A 180 23.78 11.91 34.05
C MET A 180 24.72 10.98 33.26
N GLY A 181 24.51 10.81 31.95
CA GLY A 181 25.33 9.95 31.09
C GLY A 181 25.06 8.44 31.24
N LEU A 182 23.96 8.05 31.90
CA LEU A 182 23.57 6.64 32.07
C LEU A 182 23.00 6.02 30.79
N VAL A 183 22.39 6.85 29.95
CA VAL A 183 21.77 6.45 28.67
C VAL A 183 22.12 7.49 27.62
N SER A 184 22.75 7.06 26.53
CA SER A 184 22.99 7.92 25.37
C SER A 184 21.80 7.94 24.42
N ASP A 185 21.76 8.93 23.53
CA ASP A 185 20.79 9.00 22.41
C ASP A 185 20.83 7.73 21.57
N MET A 186 22.02 7.17 21.38
CA MET A 186 22.20 5.97 20.57
C MET A 186 21.67 4.71 21.26
N ASP A 187 21.79 4.61 22.58
CA ASP A 187 21.24 3.47 23.32
C ASP A 187 19.71 3.40 23.18
N LEU A 188 19.04 4.56 23.32
CA LEU A 188 17.58 4.63 23.18
C LEU A 188 17.12 4.32 21.75
N VAL A 189 17.84 4.84 20.75
CA VAL A 189 17.60 4.56 19.34
C VAL A 189 17.80 3.08 19.03
N GLN A 190 18.85 2.45 19.56
CA GLN A 190 19.13 1.03 19.33
C GLN A 190 18.03 0.12 19.87
N VAL A 191 17.48 0.42 21.05
CA VAL A 191 16.33 -0.34 21.61
C VAL A 191 15.15 -0.29 20.64
N ALA A 192 14.78 0.90 20.15
CA ALA A 192 13.67 1.06 19.22
C ALA A 192 13.95 0.37 17.87
N HIS A 193 15.16 0.55 17.31
CA HIS A 193 15.55 -0.01 16.01
C HIS A 193 15.60 -1.54 16.05
N LEU A 194 16.16 -2.14 17.10
CA LEU A 194 16.20 -3.60 17.25
C LEU A 194 14.79 -4.19 17.28
N ALA A 195 13.91 -3.62 18.11
CA ALA A 195 12.52 -4.06 18.20
C ALA A 195 11.79 -3.91 16.86
N ALA A 196 11.94 -2.76 16.19
CA ALA A 196 11.29 -2.48 14.92
C ALA A 196 11.81 -3.36 13.77
N ASP A 197 13.12 -3.55 13.67
CA ASP A 197 13.72 -4.35 12.62
C ASP A 197 13.38 -5.82 12.78
N SER A 198 13.40 -6.34 14.00
CA SER A 198 13.10 -7.74 14.29
C SER A 198 11.61 -8.10 14.30
N LEU A 199 10.71 -7.12 14.45
CA LEU A 199 9.26 -7.32 14.45
C LEU A 199 8.81 -8.15 13.23
N SER A 200 8.20 -9.31 13.43
CA SER A 200 7.76 -10.19 12.35
C SER A 200 6.44 -10.86 12.76
N PRO A 201 5.55 -11.25 11.84
CA PRO A 201 4.37 -12.04 12.21
C PRO A 201 4.80 -13.38 12.81
N THR A 202 4.06 -13.92 13.77
CA THR A 202 4.36 -15.24 14.38
C THR A 202 4.16 -16.40 13.43
N VAL A 203 3.42 -16.18 12.33
CA VAL A 203 3.24 -17.18 11.28
C VAL A 203 4.54 -17.27 10.48
N HIS A 204 5.33 -18.31 10.74
CA HIS A 204 6.65 -18.52 10.15
C HIS A 204 6.64 -18.90 8.66
N ASP A 205 5.50 -19.38 8.15
CA ASP A 205 5.38 -19.76 6.75
C ASP A 205 4.03 -19.34 6.17
N CYS A 206 3.97 -18.09 5.69
CA CYS A 206 2.85 -17.59 4.90
C CYS A 206 2.73 -18.31 3.53
N THR A 207 3.66 -19.18 3.17
CA THR A 207 3.63 -19.97 1.93
C THR A 207 3.21 -21.42 2.15
N ALA A 208 2.91 -21.82 3.38
CA ALA A 208 2.47 -23.19 3.72
C ALA A 208 1.14 -23.58 3.05
N TYR A 209 0.32 -22.60 2.64
CA TYR A 209 -0.96 -22.81 1.95
C TYR A 209 -1.04 -22.04 0.63
N PRO A 210 -0.10 -22.28 -0.31
CA PRO A 210 0.10 -21.39 -1.45
C PRO A 210 -1.13 -21.40 -2.38
N THR A 211 -1.79 -22.56 -2.54
CA THR A 211 -2.97 -22.69 -3.40
C THR A 211 -4.19 -21.95 -2.85
N VAL A 212 -4.42 -21.99 -1.54
CA VAL A 212 -5.58 -21.31 -0.94
C VAL A 212 -5.39 -19.80 -1.01
N PHE A 213 -4.18 -19.32 -0.70
CA PHE A 213 -3.86 -17.90 -0.75
C PHE A 213 -3.91 -17.37 -2.18
N HIS A 214 -3.34 -18.12 -3.13
CA HIS A 214 -3.43 -17.79 -4.54
C HIS A 214 -4.89 -17.67 -5.00
N ASN A 215 -5.77 -18.62 -4.65
CA ASN A 215 -7.17 -18.55 -5.06
C ASN A 215 -7.92 -17.37 -4.44
N CYS A 216 -7.66 -17.05 -3.16
CA CYS A 216 -8.24 -15.88 -2.51
C CYS A 216 -7.77 -14.58 -3.17
N VAL A 217 -6.47 -14.46 -3.46
CA VAL A 217 -5.90 -13.28 -4.12
C VAL A 217 -6.43 -13.15 -5.54
N GLN A 218 -6.45 -14.24 -6.32
CA GLN A 218 -6.94 -14.25 -7.70
C GLN A 218 -8.41 -13.84 -7.79
N ALA A 219 -9.27 -14.38 -6.92
CA ALA A 219 -10.68 -14.01 -6.91
C ALA A 219 -10.90 -12.50 -6.68
N ARG A 220 -10.05 -11.87 -5.86
CA ARG A 220 -10.09 -10.42 -5.62
C ARG A 220 -9.48 -9.61 -6.76
N LEU A 221 -8.41 -10.09 -7.39
CA LEU A 221 -7.82 -9.51 -8.60
C LEU A 221 -8.86 -9.48 -9.72
N ASP A 222 -9.53 -10.60 -9.94
CA ASP A 222 -10.57 -10.75 -10.96
C ASP A 222 -11.77 -9.85 -10.69
N ALA A 223 -12.13 -9.64 -9.43
CA ALA A 223 -13.15 -8.69 -9.01
C ALA A 223 -12.68 -7.22 -9.02
N LEU A 224 -11.42 -6.95 -9.41
CA LEU A 224 -10.76 -5.64 -9.46
C LEU A 224 -10.86 -4.86 -8.15
N LEU A 225 -10.75 -5.57 -7.02
CA LEU A 225 -10.98 -5.00 -5.69
C LEU A 225 -9.79 -4.22 -5.14
N TYR A 226 -8.56 -4.57 -5.53
CA TYR A 226 -7.37 -3.89 -5.04
C TYR A 226 -7.21 -2.48 -5.63
N ASP A 227 -6.59 -1.60 -4.85
CA ASP A 227 -6.12 -0.31 -5.32
C ASP A 227 -4.78 -0.43 -6.06
N ASP A 228 -4.35 0.69 -6.65
CA ASP A 228 -3.21 0.76 -7.57
C ASP A 228 -1.91 0.25 -6.92
N GLU A 229 -1.64 0.64 -5.67
CA GLU A 229 -0.45 0.20 -4.93
C GLU A 229 -0.50 -1.30 -4.60
N SER A 230 -1.66 -1.82 -4.17
CA SER A 230 -1.80 -3.24 -3.87
C SER A 230 -1.73 -4.11 -5.12
N LEU A 231 -2.30 -3.65 -6.25
CA LEU A 231 -2.16 -4.32 -7.55
C LEU A 231 -0.69 -4.43 -7.96
N GLN A 232 0.04 -3.32 -7.92
CA GLN A 232 1.46 -3.29 -8.26
C GLN A 232 2.29 -4.23 -7.37
N TRP A 233 2.01 -4.23 -6.05
CA TRP A 233 2.70 -5.11 -5.11
C TRP A 233 2.43 -6.59 -5.41
N ILE A 234 1.17 -6.96 -5.64
CA ILE A 234 0.77 -8.34 -5.93
C ILE A 234 1.40 -8.82 -7.24
N GLU A 235 1.41 -7.99 -8.28
CA GLU A 235 2.05 -8.30 -9.55
C GLU A 235 3.56 -8.55 -9.37
N GLN A 236 4.25 -7.69 -8.61
CA GLN A 236 5.70 -7.80 -8.39
C GLN A 236 6.10 -8.99 -7.51
N VAL A 237 5.34 -9.26 -6.44
CA VAL A 237 5.71 -10.26 -5.43
C VAL A 237 5.15 -11.64 -5.77
N MET A 238 3.94 -11.70 -6.32
CA MET A 238 3.24 -12.96 -6.57
C MET A 238 3.19 -13.33 -8.06
N SER A 239 3.59 -12.44 -8.98
CA SER A 239 3.45 -12.64 -10.43
C SER A 239 2.00 -12.94 -10.85
N MET A 240 1.03 -12.31 -10.18
CA MET A 240 -0.40 -12.50 -10.44
C MET A 240 -1.01 -11.25 -11.07
N THR A 241 -1.85 -11.44 -12.07
CA THR A 241 -2.58 -10.38 -12.76
C THR A 241 -4.09 -10.68 -12.80
N PRO A 242 -4.95 -9.65 -12.91
CA PRO A 242 -6.40 -9.85 -13.10
C PRO A 242 -6.71 -10.62 -14.38
N MET A 243 -7.78 -11.42 -14.39
CA MET A 243 -8.27 -12.10 -15.61
C MET A 243 -8.58 -11.13 -16.77
N HIS A 244 -8.79 -9.84 -16.45
CA HIS A 244 -9.13 -8.77 -17.39
C HIS A 244 -7.91 -8.02 -17.96
N GLU A 245 -6.70 -8.55 -17.77
CA GLU A 245 -5.48 -7.98 -18.36
C GLU A 245 -5.59 -7.81 -19.87
N GLN A 246 -6.16 -8.78 -20.58
CA GLN A 246 -6.30 -8.71 -22.04
C GLN A 246 -7.20 -7.53 -22.48
N GLU A 247 -8.23 -7.23 -21.71
CA GLU A 247 -9.15 -6.12 -21.92
C GLU A 247 -8.45 -4.79 -21.65
N ALA A 248 -7.67 -4.67 -20.57
CA ALA A 248 -6.83 -3.50 -20.33
C ALA A 248 -5.81 -3.27 -21.46
N ARG A 249 -5.18 -4.35 -21.96
CA ARG A 249 -4.28 -4.28 -23.13
C ARG A 249 -5.00 -3.84 -24.41
N ARG A 250 -6.23 -4.30 -24.64
CA ARG A 250 -7.06 -3.84 -25.77
C ARG A 250 -7.43 -2.36 -25.64
N PHE A 251 -7.81 -1.94 -24.44
CA PHE A 251 -8.12 -0.54 -24.15
C PHE A 251 -6.91 0.36 -24.41
N LEU A 252 -5.75 0.01 -23.84
CA LEU A 252 -4.51 0.74 -24.05
C LEU A 252 -4.09 0.78 -25.52
N LYS A 253 -4.19 -0.33 -26.24
CA LYS A 253 -3.90 -0.36 -27.69
C LYS A 253 -4.82 0.56 -28.49
N ALA A 254 -6.10 0.63 -28.14
CA ALA A 254 -7.04 1.54 -28.80
C ALA A 254 -6.65 3.01 -28.51
N VAL A 255 -6.30 3.35 -27.27
CA VAL A 255 -5.82 4.70 -26.90
C VAL A 255 -4.55 5.06 -27.66
N LEU A 256 -3.55 4.17 -27.67
CA LEU A 256 -2.31 4.38 -28.43
C LEU A 256 -2.56 4.51 -29.93
N LYS A 257 -3.55 3.81 -30.46
CA LYS A 257 -3.94 3.94 -31.87
C LYS A 257 -4.54 5.32 -32.17
N VAL A 258 -5.38 5.87 -31.29
CA VAL A 258 -5.88 7.26 -31.44
C VAL A 258 -4.72 8.25 -31.52
N LEU A 259 -3.74 8.11 -30.63
CA LEU A 259 -2.54 8.95 -30.64
C LEU A 259 -1.68 8.73 -31.88
N SER A 260 -1.48 7.47 -32.29
CA SER A 260 -0.63 7.11 -33.42
C SER A 260 -1.21 7.55 -34.76
N ASP A 261 -2.52 7.41 -34.97
CA ASP A 261 -3.19 7.78 -36.22
C ASP A 261 -3.08 9.30 -36.47
N GLU A 262 -2.85 10.08 -35.42
CA GLU A 262 -2.78 11.55 -35.44
C GLU A 262 -1.35 12.07 -35.18
N ASN A 263 -0.33 11.19 -35.24
CA ASN A 263 1.09 11.50 -34.98
C ASN A 263 1.36 12.17 -33.62
N ALA A 264 0.50 11.90 -32.63
CA ALA A 264 0.56 12.42 -31.27
C ALA A 264 1.30 11.47 -30.30
N LEU A 265 1.65 10.26 -30.74
CA LEU A 265 2.32 9.26 -29.90
C LEU A 265 3.84 9.50 -29.83
N HIS A 266 4.33 9.96 -28.67
CA HIS A 266 5.76 10.25 -28.43
C HIS A 266 6.68 9.04 -28.58
N VAL A 267 6.20 7.84 -28.24
CA VAL A 267 6.98 6.58 -28.31
C VAL A 267 6.24 5.57 -29.20
N PRO A 268 6.38 5.63 -30.53
CA PRO A 268 5.66 4.76 -31.47
C PRO A 268 5.91 3.26 -31.25
N GLU A 269 7.08 2.90 -30.72
CA GLU A 269 7.46 1.52 -30.42
C GLU A 269 6.52 0.83 -29.41
N LEU A 270 5.78 1.58 -28.60
CA LEU A 270 4.81 1.02 -27.65
C LEU A 270 3.71 0.21 -28.37
N MET A 271 3.37 0.58 -29.61
CA MET A 271 2.43 -0.19 -30.43
C MET A 271 2.92 -1.61 -30.71
N ASN A 272 4.25 -1.81 -30.82
CA ASN A 272 4.83 -3.13 -31.07
C ASN A 272 4.72 -4.04 -29.84
N ALA A 273 4.74 -3.47 -28.63
CA ALA A 273 4.60 -4.20 -27.37
C ALA A 273 3.18 -4.80 -27.19
N LEU A 274 2.21 -4.32 -27.95
CA LEU A 274 0.83 -4.83 -27.99
C LEU A 274 0.49 -5.45 -29.35
N SER A 275 1.48 -5.89 -30.11
CA SER A 275 1.28 -6.45 -31.46
C SER A 275 0.45 -7.74 -31.45
N ASP A 276 0.57 -8.55 -30.39
CA ASP A 276 -0.19 -9.77 -30.14
C ASP A 276 -1.67 -9.53 -29.79
N VAL A 277 -2.03 -8.30 -29.41
CA VAL A 277 -3.42 -7.95 -29.07
C VAL A 277 -4.24 -7.78 -30.35
N VAL A 278 -5.17 -8.70 -30.62
CA VAL A 278 -6.08 -8.59 -31.77
C VAL A 278 -6.99 -7.36 -31.59
N PRO A 279 -7.01 -6.40 -32.54
CA PRO A 279 -7.91 -5.26 -32.47
C PRO A 279 -9.34 -5.74 -32.67
N LYS A 280 -10.07 -5.87 -31.56
CA LYS A 280 -11.52 -6.15 -31.58
C LYS A 280 -12.34 -4.87 -31.65
N PHE A 281 -11.79 -3.78 -31.12
CA PHE A 281 -12.45 -2.48 -30.99
C PHE A 281 -11.57 -1.39 -31.60
N HIS A 282 -12.22 -0.42 -32.24
CA HIS A 282 -11.54 0.72 -32.87
C HIS A 282 -11.58 1.95 -31.96
N GLU A 283 -12.65 2.10 -31.18
CA GLU A 283 -12.80 3.16 -30.19
C GLU A 283 -12.46 2.64 -28.79
N PRO A 284 -11.65 3.35 -27.98
CA PRO A 284 -11.29 2.92 -26.63
C PRO A 284 -12.50 2.59 -25.74
N MET A 285 -13.54 3.44 -25.78
CA MET A 285 -14.72 3.32 -24.91
C MET A 285 -15.57 2.07 -25.16
N GLN A 286 -15.42 1.40 -26.31
CA GLN A 286 -16.11 0.15 -26.58
C GLN A 286 -15.63 -1.00 -25.67
N VAL A 287 -14.39 -0.91 -25.14
CA VAL A 287 -13.84 -1.94 -24.25
C VAL A 287 -14.55 -1.95 -22.89
N PRO A 288 -14.59 -0.85 -22.11
CA PRO A 288 -15.29 -0.84 -20.83
C PRO A 288 -16.80 -1.08 -21.00
N GLU A 289 -17.42 -0.60 -22.08
CA GLU A 289 -18.82 -0.88 -22.41
C GLU A 289 -19.08 -2.38 -22.63
N ALA A 290 -18.20 -3.06 -23.36
CA ALA A 290 -18.30 -4.49 -23.58
C ALA A 290 -18.14 -5.29 -22.26
N MET A 291 -17.22 -4.86 -21.39
CA MET A 291 -17.05 -5.48 -20.06
C MET A 291 -18.28 -5.27 -19.16
N LEU A 292 -18.89 -4.08 -19.19
CA LEU A 292 -20.14 -3.82 -18.46
C LEU A 292 -21.29 -4.69 -19.00
N SER A 293 -21.43 -4.78 -20.33
CA SER A 293 -22.43 -5.65 -20.96
C SER A 293 -22.22 -7.12 -20.61
N TRP A 294 -20.98 -7.58 -20.59
CA TRP A 294 -20.63 -8.94 -20.17
C TRP A 294 -21.05 -9.19 -18.72
N ALA A 295 -20.73 -8.29 -17.78
CA ALA A 295 -21.09 -8.44 -16.37
C ALA A 295 -22.62 -8.43 -16.16
N SER A 296 -23.33 -7.55 -16.88
CA SER A 296 -24.81 -7.52 -16.86
C SER A 296 -25.43 -8.83 -17.34
N LYS A 297 -24.86 -9.44 -18.40
CA LYS A 297 -25.30 -10.76 -18.87
C LYS A 297 -24.98 -11.88 -17.89
N LEU A 298 -23.82 -11.84 -17.25
CA LEU A 298 -23.40 -12.83 -16.27
C LEU A 298 -24.32 -12.87 -15.04
N MET A 299 -24.73 -11.70 -14.55
CA MET A 299 -25.61 -11.59 -13.39
C MET A 299 -27.11 -11.80 -13.70
N GLY A 300 -27.50 -11.72 -14.99
CA GLY A 300 -28.87 -11.99 -15.41
C GLY A 300 -29.91 -11.10 -14.73
N THR A 301 -31.04 -11.69 -14.32
CA THR A 301 -32.15 -10.96 -13.66
C THR A 301 -31.86 -10.58 -12.21
N GLU A 302 -30.80 -11.12 -11.62
CA GLU A 302 -30.36 -10.83 -10.25
C GLU A 302 -29.32 -9.70 -10.19
N ALA A 303 -29.05 -9.06 -11.33
CA ALA A 303 -28.10 -7.96 -11.43
C ALA A 303 -28.54 -6.78 -10.56
N ASP A 304 -27.96 -6.70 -9.36
CA ASP A 304 -28.04 -5.53 -8.53
C ASP A 304 -27.35 -4.34 -9.22
N VAL A 305 -28.06 -3.23 -9.32
CA VAL A 305 -27.60 -2.02 -10.02
C VAL A 305 -26.36 -1.44 -9.34
N GLU A 306 -26.28 -1.52 -8.00
CA GLU A 306 -25.11 -1.04 -7.26
C GLU A 306 -23.88 -1.87 -7.58
N SER A 307 -24.04 -3.20 -7.67
CA SER A 307 -22.97 -4.13 -8.03
C SER A 307 -22.44 -3.86 -9.45
N LEU A 308 -23.32 -3.63 -10.43
CA LEU A 308 -22.91 -3.25 -11.80
C LEU A 308 -22.15 -1.92 -11.83
N ASN A 309 -22.66 -0.92 -11.11
CA ASN A 309 -22.04 0.40 -11.06
C ASN A 309 -20.69 0.39 -10.34
N SER A 310 -20.58 -0.38 -9.25
CA SER A 310 -19.33 -0.60 -8.54
C SER A 310 -18.32 -1.31 -9.42
N TRP A 311 -18.75 -2.33 -10.17
CA TRP A 311 -17.93 -3.01 -11.16
C TRP A 311 -17.39 -2.05 -12.22
N TYR A 312 -18.25 -1.20 -12.78
CA TYR A 312 -17.85 -0.23 -13.80
C TYR A 312 -16.84 0.80 -13.29
N SER A 313 -17.00 1.25 -12.05
CA SER A 313 -16.03 2.12 -11.37
C SER A 313 -14.68 1.43 -11.16
N ARG A 314 -14.66 0.13 -10.86
CA ARG A 314 -13.41 -0.64 -10.71
C ARG A 314 -12.69 -0.84 -12.04
N ILE A 315 -13.42 -1.02 -13.14
CA ILE A 315 -12.84 -1.04 -14.49
C ILE A 315 -12.13 0.29 -14.77
N ALA A 316 -12.79 1.42 -14.48
CA ALA A 316 -12.20 2.75 -14.68
C ALA A 316 -10.90 2.91 -13.90
N ARG A 317 -10.89 2.54 -12.61
CA ARG A 317 -9.68 2.55 -11.77
C ARG A 317 -8.57 1.66 -12.33
N TYR A 318 -8.89 0.41 -12.68
CA TYR A 318 -7.90 -0.52 -13.22
C TYR A 318 -7.30 -0.05 -14.54
N PHE A 319 -8.12 0.52 -15.44
CA PHE A 319 -7.63 1.09 -16.70
C PHE A 319 -6.79 2.34 -16.47
N ALA A 320 -7.13 3.15 -15.46
CA ALA A 320 -6.33 4.31 -15.07
C ALA A 320 -4.95 3.87 -14.58
N TYR A 321 -4.87 2.89 -13.67
CA TYR A 321 -3.62 2.26 -13.24
C TYR A 321 -2.81 1.76 -14.44
N TYR A 322 -3.46 1.03 -15.36
CA TYR A 322 -2.78 0.44 -16.51
C TYR A 322 -2.18 1.49 -17.46
N ILE A 323 -2.86 2.62 -17.65
CA ILE A 323 -2.39 3.76 -18.44
C ILE A 323 -1.31 4.55 -17.71
N ASP A 324 -1.46 4.79 -16.40
CA ASP A 324 -0.58 5.66 -15.62
C ASP A 324 0.64 4.90 -15.09
N GLY A 325 1.35 4.22 -16.00
CA GLY A 325 2.57 3.50 -15.71
C GLY A 325 2.42 2.04 -15.28
N GLY A 326 1.20 1.52 -15.10
CA GLY A 326 0.99 0.09 -14.84
C GLY A 326 1.50 -0.80 -15.98
N ALA A 327 1.24 -0.44 -17.24
CA ALA A 327 1.66 -1.24 -18.40
C ALA A 327 3.12 -1.01 -18.83
N PHE A 328 3.55 0.25 -18.88
CA PHE A 328 4.83 0.65 -19.49
C PHE A 328 5.73 1.47 -18.57
N GLY A 329 5.41 1.59 -17.28
CA GLY A 329 6.10 2.46 -16.34
C GLY A 329 6.13 3.90 -16.84
N LYS A 330 7.26 4.57 -16.67
CA LYS A 330 7.42 5.98 -17.08
C LYS A 330 7.42 6.23 -18.59
N ARG A 331 7.31 5.19 -19.43
CA ARG A 331 7.31 5.35 -20.89
C ARG A 331 5.95 5.79 -21.43
N PHE A 332 4.88 5.59 -20.66
CA PHE A 332 3.54 6.02 -21.00
C PHE A 332 2.75 6.26 -19.71
N THR A 333 2.22 7.46 -19.56
CA THR A 333 1.53 7.94 -18.36
C THR A 333 0.36 8.85 -18.74
N MET A 334 -0.38 9.35 -17.76
CA MET A 334 -1.48 10.31 -18.00
C MET A 334 -1.02 11.60 -18.68
N SER A 335 0.27 11.98 -18.59
CA SER A 335 0.80 13.14 -19.31
C SER A 335 0.68 12.99 -20.82
N ASP A 336 0.82 11.76 -21.33
CA ASP A 336 0.73 11.46 -22.75
C ASP A 336 -0.71 11.57 -23.29
N LEU A 337 -1.71 11.69 -22.42
CA LEU A 337 -3.12 11.86 -22.80
C LEU A 337 -3.60 13.31 -22.70
N THR A 338 -2.80 14.20 -22.12
CA THR A 338 -3.19 15.59 -21.80
C THR A 338 -2.31 16.62 -22.49
N ASP A 339 -1.56 16.19 -23.51
CA ASP A 339 -0.64 17.04 -24.26
C ASP A 339 -1.39 18.22 -24.91
N PRO A 340 -0.95 19.48 -24.69
CA PRO A 340 -1.58 20.66 -25.27
C PRO A 340 -1.52 20.73 -26.80
N VAL A 341 -0.67 19.94 -27.46
CA VAL A 341 -0.43 20.05 -28.91
C VAL A 341 -1.44 19.24 -29.74
N PHE A 342 -2.37 18.53 -29.10
CA PHE A 342 -3.34 17.69 -29.79
C PHE A 342 -4.33 18.48 -30.66
N SER A 343 -4.74 17.86 -31.78
CA SER A 343 -5.82 18.34 -32.64
C SER A 343 -7.17 18.25 -31.91
N GLU A 344 -8.15 19.09 -32.29
CA GLU A 344 -9.50 19.07 -31.67
C GLU A 344 -10.15 17.68 -31.73
N SER A 345 -9.97 16.96 -32.85
CA SER A 345 -10.44 15.58 -33.04
C SER A 345 -9.86 14.60 -32.01
N VAL A 346 -8.55 14.68 -31.75
CA VAL A 346 -7.88 13.87 -30.72
C VAL A 346 -8.38 14.23 -29.33
N VAL A 347 -8.49 15.53 -29.05
CA VAL A 347 -8.96 16.03 -27.74
C VAL A 347 -10.37 15.53 -27.44
N GLU A 348 -11.28 15.53 -28.42
CA GLU A 348 -12.65 15.03 -28.22
C GLU A 348 -12.66 13.54 -27.88
N ARG A 349 -11.93 12.71 -28.63
CA ARG A 349 -11.87 11.25 -28.41
C ARG A 349 -11.17 10.89 -27.10
N LEU A 350 -10.08 11.58 -26.76
CA LEU A 350 -9.37 11.36 -25.48
C LEU A 350 -10.13 11.95 -24.29
N SER A 351 -10.95 12.98 -24.50
CA SER A 351 -11.79 13.55 -23.45
C SER A 351 -12.75 12.49 -22.90
N ASP A 352 -13.39 11.68 -23.76
CA ASP A 352 -14.24 10.58 -23.28
C ASP A 352 -13.48 9.56 -22.42
N VAL A 353 -12.26 9.23 -22.83
CA VAL A 353 -11.36 8.34 -22.07
C VAL A 353 -11.03 8.95 -20.71
N LEU A 354 -10.55 10.20 -20.67
CA LEU A 354 -10.17 10.88 -19.44
C LEU A 354 -11.35 11.03 -18.47
N HIS A 355 -12.52 11.39 -18.97
CA HIS A 355 -13.74 11.47 -18.16
C HIS A 355 -14.13 10.10 -17.57
N PHE A 356 -14.00 9.03 -18.37
CA PHE A 356 -14.26 7.69 -17.87
C PHE A 356 -13.26 7.24 -16.81
N LEU A 357 -11.96 7.49 -17.00
CA LEU A 357 -10.90 7.13 -16.04
C LEU A 357 -11.03 7.92 -14.74
N LEU A 358 -11.38 9.20 -14.82
CA LEU A 358 -11.68 10.04 -13.65
C LEU A 358 -12.97 9.61 -12.95
N HIS A 359 -13.94 9.10 -13.72
CA HIS A 359 -15.16 8.45 -13.25
C HIS A 359 -15.98 9.27 -12.23
N ILE A 360 -16.12 10.58 -12.45
CA ILE A 360 -16.92 11.44 -11.56
C ILE A 360 -18.37 10.96 -11.56
N ARG A 361 -18.92 10.74 -10.37
CA ARG A 361 -20.32 10.29 -10.20
C ARG A 361 -20.85 10.58 -8.79
N PRO A 362 -22.16 10.54 -8.56
CA PRO A 362 -22.71 10.51 -7.21
C PRO A 362 -22.22 9.28 -6.43
N ALA A 363 -22.00 9.47 -5.12
CA ALA A 363 -21.67 8.40 -4.19
C ALA A 363 -22.75 7.30 -4.12
N ASN A 364 -24.00 7.66 -4.44
CA ASN A 364 -25.09 6.71 -4.55
C ASN A 364 -24.91 5.78 -5.75
N MET A 365 -24.45 4.55 -5.49
CA MET A 365 -24.21 3.51 -6.50
C MET A 365 -25.49 2.98 -7.18
N LYS A 366 -26.69 3.39 -6.76
CA LYS A 366 -27.93 3.07 -7.47
C LYS A 366 -28.09 3.86 -8.77
N ILE A 367 -27.40 5.00 -8.89
CA ILE A 367 -27.49 5.86 -10.07
C ILE A 367 -26.52 5.34 -11.13
N PRO A 368 -26.96 4.99 -12.35
CA PRO A 368 -26.07 4.58 -13.43
C PRO A 368 -25.01 5.64 -13.73
N TYR A 369 -23.78 5.22 -14.00
CA TYR A 369 -22.77 6.14 -14.47
C TYR A 369 -23.23 6.84 -15.75
N LYS A 370 -23.06 8.16 -15.78
CA LYS A 370 -23.19 8.99 -16.96
C LYS A 370 -21.94 9.84 -17.03
N LYS A 371 -21.45 10.10 -18.25
CA LYS A 371 -20.32 11.02 -18.45
C LYS A 371 -20.62 12.33 -17.72
N PHE A 372 -19.76 12.66 -16.77
CA PHE A 372 -19.87 13.82 -15.91
C PHE A 372 -18.56 14.60 -16.05
N THR A 373 -18.64 15.84 -16.51
CA THR A 373 -17.44 16.63 -16.81
C THR A 373 -16.90 17.32 -15.56
N LEU A 374 -15.66 17.82 -15.61
CA LEU A 374 -15.13 18.69 -14.55
C LEU A 374 -15.95 19.97 -14.38
N VAL A 375 -16.53 20.49 -15.48
CA VAL A 375 -17.41 21.66 -15.44
C VAL A 375 -18.71 21.31 -14.69
N ASP A 376 -19.28 20.13 -14.93
CA ASP A 376 -20.45 19.65 -14.18
C ASP A 376 -20.11 19.45 -12.69
N TYR A 377 -18.88 19.00 -12.39
CA TYR A 377 -18.38 18.85 -11.02
C TYR A 377 -18.30 20.18 -10.30
N VAL A 378 -17.63 21.19 -10.86
CA VAL A 378 -17.51 22.50 -10.20
C VAL A 378 -18.86 23.19 -10.05
N ASN A 379 -19.78 22.98 -10.98
CA ASN A 379 -21.14 23.53 -10.91
C ASN A 379 -22.10 22.69 -10.04
N ALA A 380 -21.66 21.57 -9.47
CA ALA A 380 -22.51 20.71 -8.67
C ALA A 380 -22.87 21.40 -7.34
N PRO A 381 -24.14 21.38 -6.92
CA PRO A 381 -24.58 22.06 -5.71
C PRO A 381 -24.00 21.45 -4.42
N ARG A 382 -23.52 20.20 -4.48
CA ARG A 382 -22.93 19.47 -3.34
C ARG A 382 -21.77 18.61 -3.81
N LEU A 383 -20.56 19.17 -3.78
CA LEU A 383 -19.32 18.45 -4.15
C LEU A 383 -19.07 17.21 -3.29
N ASN A 384 -19.43 17.27 -2.01
CA ASN A 384 -19.23 16.16 -1.05
C ASN A 384 -20.09 14.92 -1.36
N ASP A 385 -21.11 15.04 -2.22
CA ASP A 385 -21.98 13.92 -2.61
C ASP A 385 -21.42 13.18 -3.85
N LEU A 386 -20.31 13.66 -4.42
CA LEU A 386 -19.65 13.10 -5.59
C LEU A 386 -18.38 12.34 -5.20
N ILE A 387 -18.11 11.26 -5.92
CA ILE A 387 -16.89 10.46 -5.85
C ILE A 387 -16.22 10.44 -7.22
N PHE A 388 -14.91 10.23 -7.24
CA PHE A 388 -14.08 10.14 -8.44
C PHE A 388 -12.84 9.30 -8.14
N ASN A 389 -12.05 9.01 -9.17
CA ASN A 389 -10.76 8.36 -9.00
C ASN A 389 -9.69 9.38 -8.56
N ASP A 390 -9.28 9.31 -7.29
CA ASP A 390 -8.33 10.26 -6.68
C ASP A 390 -6.98 10.29 -7.39
N SER A 391 -6.45 9.14 -7.82
CA SER A 391 -5.15 9.08 -8.52
C SER A 391 -5.21 9.84 -9.85
N VAL A 392 -6.30 9.68 -10.60
CA VAL A 392 -6.52 10.40 -11.86
C VAL A 392 -6.74 11.89 -11.59
N MET A 393 -7.55 12.26 -10.59
CA MET A 393 -7.78 13.67 -10.25
C MET A 393 -6.46 14.37 -9.88
N GLN A 394 -5.63 13.71 -9.09
CA GLN A 394 -4.32 14.21 -8.72
C GLN A 394 -3.44 14.40 -9.96
N SER A 395 -3.28 13.36 -10.79
CA SER A 395 -2.46 13.43 -12.01
C SER A 395 -2.95 14.54 -12.95
N LEU A 396 -4.26 14.65 -13.20
CA LEU A 396 -4.83 15.70 -14.06
C LEU A 396 -4.68 17.11 -13.49
N SER A 397 -4.71 17.26 -12.16
CA SER A 397 -4.50 18.53 -11.48
C SER A 397 -3.04 18.97 -11.58
N GLU A 398 -2.09 18.05 -11.34
CA GLU A 398 -0.65 18.31 -11.45
C GLU A 398 -0.23 18.66 -12.89
N LEU A 399 -0.88 18.04 -13.88
CA LEU A 399 -0.67 18.32 -15.31
C LEU A 399 -1.35 19.62 -15.79
N GLY A 400 -2.09 20.30 -14.91
CA GLY A 400 -2.80 21.55 -15.23
C GLY A 400 -3.96 21.36 -16.22
N TRP A 401 -4.39 20.12 -16.45
CA TRP A 401 -5.51 19.81 -17.35
C TRP A 401 -6.83 20.37 -16.81
N ALA A 402 -7.06 20.19 -15.50
CA ALA A 402 -8.23 20.73 -14.82
C ALA A 402 -8.32 22.25 -14.94
N ALA A 403 -7.19 22.97 -14.80
CA ALA A 403 -7.14 24.41 -14.90
C ALA A 403 -7.49 24.93 -16.31
N LYS A 404 -7.07 24.21 -17.37
CA LYS A 404 -7.41 24.57 -18.76
C LYS A 404 -8.91 24.45 -19.02
N PHE A 405 -9.54 23.36 -18.55
CA PHE A 405 -10.97 23.13 -18.74
C PHE A 405 -11.85 24.08 -17.91
N LEU A 406 -11.39 24.46 -16.71
CA LEU A 406 -12.11 25.40 -15.84
C LEU A 406 -11.89 26.87 -16.22
N GLY A 407 -10.74 27.20 -16.80
CA GLY A 407 -10.41 28.56 -17.27
C GLY A 407 -11.07 28.95 -18.59
N THR A 408 -11.71 28.00 -19.30
CA THR A 408 -12.55 28.26 -20.49
C THR A 408 -14.01 28.55 -20.17
N VAL A 409 -14.40 28.56 -18.88
CA VAL A 409 -15.76 28.90 -18.42
C VAL A 409 -15.88 30.39 -18.12
#